data_AF-A0A5J4PFQ0-F1
#
_entry.id   AF-A0A5J4PFQ0-F1
#
_cell.length_a   1.000
_cell.length_b   1.000
_cell.length_c   1.000
_cell.angle_alpha   90.00
_cell.angle_beta   90.00
_cell.angle_gamma   90.00
#
_symmetry.space_group_name_H-M   'P 1'
#
loop_
_entity.id
_entity.type
_entity.pdbx_description
1 polymer ?
#
loop_
_entity_poly.entity_id
_entity_poly.type
_entity_poly.pdbx_seq_one_letter_code
_entity_poly.pdbx_strand_id
1 'polypeptide(L)' 'MKQFAAFVKKEFYHIFRDKRTVLILLVMPVVQIILFGFAVTT' A
#
# COMPACT_ATOMS: atom_id res chain seq x y z
N MET A 1 18.95 17.85 4.35
CA MET A 1 17.89 17.44 5.30
C MET A 1 16.49 17.98 4.94
N LYS A 2 16.29 19.30 4.73
CA LYS A 2 14.95 19.86 4.43
C LYS A 2 14.34 19.39 3.09
N GLN A 3 15.16 19.16 2.08
CA GLN A 3 14.71 18.72 0.75
C GLN A 3 14.19 17.27 0.74
N PHE A 4 14.80 16.39 1.55
CA PHE A 4 14.34 15.00 1.68
C PHE A 4 12.96 14.93 2.34
N ALA A 5 12.74 15.69 3.42
CA ALA A 5 11.43 15.78 4.06
C ALA A 5 10.35 16.35 3.12
N ALA A 6 10.70 17.33 2.28
CA ALA A 6 9.80 17.87 1.27
C ALA A 6 9.45 16.84 0.17
N PHE A 7 10.42 16.04 -0.25
CA PHE A 7 10.22 14.94 -1.20
C PHE A 7 9.28 13.87 -0.63
N VAL A 8 9.55 13.39 0.59
CA VAL A 8 8.71 12.40 1.28
C VAL A 8 7.27 12.91 1.38
N LYS A 9 7.05 14.15 1.82
CA LYS A 9 5.71 14.73 1.93
C LYS A 9 4.99 14.77 0.57
N LYS A 10 5.70 15.09 -0.51
CA LYS A 10 5.12 15.15 -1.86
C LYS A 10 4.67 13.77 -2.35
N GLU A 11 5.51 12.76 -2.15
CA GLU A 11 5.24 11.40 -2.61
C GLU A 11 4.10 10.76 -1.81
N PHE A 12 4.04 11.01 -0.49
CA PHE A 12 2.91 10.60 0.33
C PHE A 12 1.59 11.19 -0.18
N TYR A 13 1.54 12.51 -0.44
CA TYR A 13 0.35 13.12 -1.03
C TYR A 13 0.02 12.58 -2.43
N HIS A 14 1.03 12.25 -3.22
CA HIS A 14 0.84 11.66 -4.55
C HIS A 14 0.19 10.29 -4.47
N ILE A 15 0.72 9.40 -3.62
CA ILE A 15 0.19 8.05 -3.38
C ILE A 15 -1.21 8.13 -2.81
N PHE A 16 -1.44 8.94 -1.77
CA PHE A 16 -2.77 9.09 -1.16
C PHE A 16 -3.83 9.64 -2.13
N ARG A 17 -3.45 10.53 -3.06
CA ARG A 17 -4.37 11.06 -4.07
C ARG A 17 -4.63 10.04 -5.18
N ASP A 18 -3.68 9.15 -5.45
CA ASP A 18 -3.85 8.07 -6.40
C ASP A 18 -4.65 6.91 -5.80
N LYS A 19 -5.98 7.03 -5.92
CA LYS A 19 -6.95 6.05 -5.44
C LYS A 19 -6.67 4.63 -5.93
N ARG A 20 -6.08 4.44 -7.12
CA ARG A 20 -5.77 3.09 -7.64
C ARG A 20 -4.62 2.47 -6.87
N THR A 21 -3.57 3.24 -6.64
CA THR A 21 -2.40 2.82 -5.89
C THR A 21 -2.76 2.51 -4.44
N VAL A 22 -3.56 3.35 -3.78
CA VAL A 22 -4.08 3.07 -2.42
C VAL A 22 -4.92 1.80 -2.38
N LEU A 23 -5.77 1.60 -3.40
CA LEU A 23 -6.61 0.41 -3.49
C LEU A 23 -5.77 -0.87 -3.62
N ILE A 24 -4.74 -0.88 -4.47
CA ILE A 24 -3.85 -2.04 -4.60
C ILE A 24 -3.08 -2.29 -3.30
N LEU A 25 -2.54 -1.24 -2.67
CA LEU A 25 -1.81 -1.34 -1.39
C LEU A 25 -2.65 -1.97 -0.28
N LEU A 26 -3.98 -1.78 -0.29
CA LEU A 26 -4.89 -2.38 0.69
C LEU A 26 -5.46 -3.74 0.24
N VAL A 27 -5.83 -3.88 -1.04
CA VAL A 27 -6.49 -5.09 -1.55
C VAL A 27 -5.50 -6.24 -1.73
N MET A 28 -4.26 -5.97 -2.18
CA MET A 28 -3.22 -6.98 -2.35
C MET A 28 -2.96 -7.79 -1.07
N PRO A 29 -2.71 -7.16 0.10
CA PRO A 29 -2.51 -7.92 1.34
C PRO A 29 -3.78 -8.63 1.83
N VAL A 30 -4.97 -8.09 1.60
CA VAL A 30 -6.23 -8.78 1.96
C VAL A 30 -6.37 -10.08 1.19
N VAL A 31 -6.12 -10.06 -0.12
CA VAL A 31 -6.13 -11.26 -0.97
C VAL A 31 -5.07 -12.25 -0.50
N GLN A 32 -3.87 -11.78 -0.15
CA GLN A 32 -2.82 -12.64 0.40
C GLN A 32 -3.24 -13.33 1.70
N ILE A 33 -3.86 -12.61 2.65
CA ILE A 33 -4.35 -13.21 3.90
C ILE A 33 -5.38 -14.31 3.62
N ILE A 34 -6.30 -14.10 2.68
CA ILE A 34 -7.30 -15.10 2.30
C ILE A 34 -6.61 -16.34 1.70
N LEU A 35 -5.68 -16.14 0.77
CA LEU A 35 -4.95 -17.22 0.12
C LEU A 35 -4.09 -18.01 1.11
N PHE A 36 -3.33 -17.31 1.97
CA PHE A 36 -2.52 -17.96 3.00
C PHE A 36 -3.39 -18.65 4.06
N GLY A 37 -4.50 -18.05 4.46
CA GLY A 37 -5.45 -18.68 5.39
C GLY A 37 -6.01 -19.99 4.84
N PHE A 38 -6.36 -20.04 3.55
CA PHE A 38 -6.75 -21.27 2.88
C PHE A 38 -5.60 -22.28 2.80
N ALA A 39 -4.42 -21.82 2.35
CA ALA A 39 -3.24 -22.67 2.18
C ALA A 39 -2.75 -23.29 3.50
N VAL A 40 -2.88 -22.60 4.63
CA VAL A 40 -2.46 -23.10 5.96
C VAL A 40 -3.49 -24.06 6.57
N THR A 41 -4.75 -24.04 6.12
CA THR A 41 -5.82 -24.92 6.64
C THR A 41 -5.79 -26.32 6.00
N THR A 42 -5.05 -26.50 4.90
CA THR A 42 -4.82 -27.80 4.23
C THR A 42 -3.46 -28.36 4.63
#